data_AF-G0RDL6-F1
#
_entry.id   AF-G0RDL6-F1
#
_cell.length_a   1.000
_cell.length_b   1.000
_cell.length_c   1.000
_cell.angle_alpha   90.00
_cell.angle_beta   90.00
_cell.angle_gamma   90.00
#
_symmetry.space_group_name_H-M   'P 1'
#
loop_
_entity.id
_entity.type
_entity.pdbx_description
1 polymer ?
#
loop_
_entity_poly.entity_id
_entity_poly.type
_entity_poly.pdbx_seq_one_letter_code
_entity_poly.pdbx_strand_id
1 'polypeptide(L)'
;MSTPPILSGADEAQIASTCAAIGISVSEFSELRRRATAAKATAYCRYSRFRVVVGLVRGPGRTVYVPGANVENASYPVGTCAERVALGTAVTSGIRTFRAIAVATDISPPASPCGMCRQFIREFCTMKTPIIMFDKNSDYVVMTVDQ
;
A
#
# COMPACT_ATOMS: atom_id res chain seq x y z
N MET A 1 10.40 -2.43 -19.60
CA MET A 1 9.51 -1.47 -18.91
C MET A 1 10.39 -0.40 -18.28
N SER A 2 10.11 0.88 -18.49
CA SER A 2 10.86 1.98 -17.86
C SER A 2 10.54 2.04 -16.36
N THR A 3 11.54 2.31 -15.53
CA THR A 3 11.33 2.54 -14.09
C THR A 3 10.40 3.73 -13.90
N PRO A 4 9.28 3.59 -13.16
CA PRO A 4 8.37 4.71 -12.91
C PRO A 4 9.07 5.82 -12.11
N PRO A 5 8.76 7.09 -12.37
CA PRO A 5 9.39 8.21 -11.69
C PRO A 5 8.99 8.25 -10.20
N ILE A 6 9.91 8.73 -9.37
CA ILE A 6 9.63 9.07 -7.98
C ILE A 6 9.08 10.50 -7.97
N LEU A 7 7.89 10.66 -7.40
CA LEU A 7 7.15 11.89 -7.29
C LEU A 7 7.29 12.45 -5.87
N SER A 8 7.46 13.76 -5.76
CA SER A 8 7.50 14.45 -4.47
C SER A 8 6.15 14.39 -3.74
N GLY A 9 6.19 13.98 -2.47
CA GLY A 9 5.05 13.99 -1.55
C GLY A 9 4.68 15.36 -0.97
N ALA A 10 5.48 16.38 -1.26
CA ALA A 10 5.26 17.77 -0.83
C ALA A 10 4.65 18.65 -1.93
N ASP A 11 4.67 18.21 -3.19
CA ASP A 11 4.12 18.95 -4.32
C ASP A 11 2.61 18.67 -4.47
N GLU A 12 1.79 19.64 -4.06
CA GLU A 12 0.32 19.55 -4.11
C GLU A 12 -0.21 19.43 -5.55
N ALA A 13 0.41 20.10 -6.52
CA ALA A 13 -0.02 20.03 -7.92
C ALA A 13 0.25 18.64 -8.51
N GLN A 14 1.40 18.06 -8.18
CA GLN A 14 1.75 16.70 -8.57
C GLN A 14 0.86 15.65 -7.90
N ILE A 15 0.50 15.83 -6.63
CA ILE A 15 -0.46 14.97 -5.94
C ILE A 15 -1.84 15.07 -6.60
N ALA A 16 -2.33 16.27 -6.88
CA ALA A 16 -3.62 16.48 -7.53
C ALA A 16 -3.67 15.81 -8.93
N SER A 17 -2.62 15.99 -9.72
CA SER A 17 -2.46 15.34 -11.03
C SER A 17 -2.46 13.82 -10.92
N THR A 18 -1.70 13.26 -9.97
CA THR A 18 -1.67 11.82 -9.68
C THR A 18 -3.05 11.29 -9.30
N CYS A 19 -3.74 11.98 -8.38
CA CYS A 19 -5.07 11.59 -7.90
C CYS A 19 -6.08 11.54 -9.04
N ALA A 20 -6.06 12.54 -9.93
CA ALA A 20 -6.90 12.56 -11.13
C ALA A 20 -6.58 11.38 -12.07
N ALA A 21 -5.29 11.09 -12.28
CA ALA A 21 -4.86 10.01 -13.18
C ALA A 21 -5.27 8.61 -12.70
N ILE A 22 -5.22 8.35 -11.39
CA ILE A 22 -5.58 7.04 -10.81
C ILE A 22 -7.02 6.97 -10.29
N GLY A 23 -7.79 8.05 -10.47
CA GLY A 23 -9.19 8.11 -10.10
C GLY A 23 -9.44 7.98 -8.60
N ILE A 24 -8.70 8.71 -7.77
CA ILE A 24 -8.99 8.91 -6.34
C ILE A 24 -9.00 10.41 -6.01
N SER A 25 -9.58 10.77 -4.87
CA SER A 25 -9.52 12.15 -4.36
C SER A 25 -8.22 12.44 -3.60
N VAL A 26 -7.84 13.73 -3.53
CA VAL A 26 -6.66 14.18 -2.74
C VAL A 26 -6.81 13.87 -1.24
N SER A 27 -8.05 13.88 -0.74
CA SER A 27 -8.35 13.49 0.65
C SER A 27 -8.13 11.99 0.87
N GLU A 28 -8.55 11.13 -0.07
CA GLU A 28 -8.26 9.70 -0.04
C GLU A 28 -6.75 9.43 -0.10
N PHE A 29 -6.00 10.13 -0.96
CA PHE A 29 -4.55 10.02 -1.02
C PHE A 29 -3.88 10.42 0.31
N SER A 30 -4.30 11.53 0.89
CA SER A 30 -3.76 12.02 2.17
C SER A 30 -4.05 11.05 3.31
N GLU A 31 -5.24 10.46 3.34
CA GLU A 31 -5.63 9.49 4.35
C GLU A 31 -4.94 8.13 4.15
N LEU A 32 -4.74 7.70 2.90
CA LEU A 32 -3.90 6.55 2.54
C LEU A 32 -2.49 6.72 3.10
N ARG A 33 -1.84 7.86 2.78
CA ARG A 33 -0.51 8.19 3.27
C ARG A 33 -0.46 8.19 4.79
N ARG A 34 -1.38 8.90 5.44
CA ARG A 34 -1.42 9.05 6.90
C ARG A 34 -1.55 7.69 7.60
N ARG A 35 -2.48 6.85 7.15
CA ARG A 35 -2.73 5.54 7.75
C ARG A 35 -1.65 4.52 7.45
N ALA A 36 -1.14 4.49 6.22
CA ALA A 36 -0.01 3.63 5.86
C ALA A 36 1.20 3.97 6.74
N THR A 37 1.50 5.26 6.93
CA THR A 37 2.59 5.68 7.81
C THR A 37 2.33 5.33 9.27
N ALA A 38 1.11 5.53 9.78
CA ALA A 38 0.78 5.29 11.19
C ALA A 38 0.86 3.81 11.59
N ALA A 39 0.42 2.88 10.73
CA ALA A 39 0.43 1.46 11.07
C ALA A 39 1.84 0.84 11.11
N LYS A 40 2.89 1.58 10.72
CA LYS A 40 4.28 1.11 10.89
C LYS A 40 4.59 0.84 12.36
N ALA A 41 3.93 1.56 13.27
CA ALA A 41 4.07 1.39 14.71
C ALA A 41 3.55 0.04 15.24
N THR A 42 2.75 -0.70 14.45
CA THR A 42 2.17 -1.98 14.87
C THR A 42 2.88 -3.19 14.25
N ALA A 43 3.96 -2.98 13.49
CA ALA A 43 4.72 -4.06 12.88
C ALA A 43 5.49 -4.87 13.92
N TYR A 44 5.42 -6.20 13.81
CA TYR A 44 6.32 -7.10 14.52
C TYR A 44 7.46 -7.47 13.58
N CYS A 45 8.56 -6.72 13.64
CA CYS A 45 9.67 -6.86 12.70
C CYS A 45 11.04 -6.92 13.40
N ARG A 46 11.21 -7.82 14.36
CA ARG A 46 12.42 -7.92 15.19
C ARG A 46 13.68 -8.29 14.39
N TYR A 47 13.53 -9.03 13.30
CA TYR A 47 14.63 -9.60 12.53
C TYR A 47 15.13 -8.63 11.46
N SER A 48 14.23 -8.16 10.57
CA SER A 48 14.64 -7.21 9.51
C SER A 48 14.66 -5.76 9.97
N ARG A 49 13.87 -5.41 11.01
CA ARG A 49 13.53 -4.03 11.39
C ARG A 49 12.92 -3.21 10.23
N PHE A 50 12.43 -3.89 9.20
CA PHE A 50 11.81 -3.29 8.03
C PHE A 50 10.30 -3.23 8.25
N ARG A 51 9.75 -2.00 8.29
CA ARG A 51 8.33 -1.76 8.53
C ARG A 51 7.64 -1.48 7.19
N VAL A 52 6.65 -2.29 6.87
CA VAL A 52 5.79 -2.13 5.68
C VAL A 52 4.35 -2.02 6.14
N VAL A 53 3.51 -1.22 5.48
CA VAL A 53 2.05 -1.17 5.72
C VAL A 53 1.27 -0.96 4.42
N VAL A 54 0.17 -1.68 4.22
CA VAL A 54 -0.85 -1.54 3.15
C VAL A 54 -2.27 -1.61 3.76
N GLY A 55 -3.41 -1.16 3.23
CA GLY A 55 -3.84 -0.37 2.06
C GLY A 55 -5.37 -0.58 1.83
N LEU A 56 -6.08 0.48 1.45
CA LEU A 56 -7.51 0.78 1.65
C LEU A 56 -8.53 -0.02 0.80
N VAL A 57 -9.74 -0.17 1.33
CA VAL A 57 -10.81 -1.01 0.77
C VAL A 57 -12.15 -0.28 0.77
N ARG A 58 -12.84 -0.19 -0.37
CA ARG A 58 -14.21 0.35 -0.40
C ARG A 58 -15.10 -0.50 -1.29
N GLY A 59 -16.09 -1.14 -0.66
CA GLY A 59 -17.31 -1.60 -1.31
C GLY A 59 -18.29 -0.45 -1.58
N PRO A 60 -19.38 -0.66 -2.33
CA PRO A 60 -20.27 0.42 -2.75
C PRO A 60 -20.79 1.26 -1.57
N GLY A 61 -20.62 2.59 -1.62
CA GLY A 61 -21.21 3.53 -0.66
C GLY A 61 -20.37 3.98 0.56
N ARG A 62 -19.31 3.26 1.00
CA ARG A 62 -18.51 3.68 2.18
C ARG A 62 -17.02 3.35 2.13
N THR A 63 -16.15 4.35 2.36
CA THR A 63 -14.68 4.16 2.38
C THR A 63 -14.25 3.52 3.69
N VAL A 64 -13.55 2.38 3.61
CA VAL A 64 -12.96 1.68 4.75
C VAL A 64 -11.45 1.61 4.58
N TYR A 65 -10.71 1.83 5.65
CA TYR A 65 -9.26 1.75 5.62
C TYR A 65 -8.84 0.60 6.52
N VAL A 66 -8.28 -0.45 5.94
CA VAL A 66 -7.80 -1.61 6.68
C VAL A 66 -6.29 -1.49 6.81
N PRO A 67 -5.77 -1.26 8.03
CA PRO A 67 -4.33 -1.29 8.26
C PRO A 67 -3.83 -2.73 8.25
N GLY A 68 -2.61 -2.93 7.77
CA GLY A 68 -1.88 -4.17 7.94
C GLY A 68 -0.41 -3.84 8.18
N ALA A 69 0.23 -4.57 9.07
CA ALA A 69 1.65 -4.41 9.34
C ALA A 69 2.33 -5.77 9.19
N ASN A 70 3.60 -5.79 8.81
CA ASN A 70 4.31 -7.05 8.67
C ASN A 70 4.50 -7.72 10.04
N VAL A 71 4.35 -9.04 10.05
CA VAL A 71 4.52 -9.91 11.22
C VAL A 71 5.57 -10.95 10.88
N GLU A 72 6.75 -10.80 11.44
CA GLU A 72 7.87 -11.69 11.25
C GLU A 72 7.80 -12.90 12.19
N ASN A 73 8.60 -13.91 11.86
CA ASN A 73 8.77 -15.11 12.65
C ASN A 73 10.22 -15.57 12.54
N ALA A 74 10.72 -16.32 13.53
CA ALA A 74 12.04 -16.94 13.48
C ALA A 74 12.19 -17.87 12.27
N SER A 75 11.11 -18.57 11.90
CA SER A 75 11.02 -19.28 10.63
C SER A 75 10.62 -18.28 9.53
N TYR A 76 11.61 -17.73 8.83
CA TYR A 76 11.38 -16.64 7.87
C TYR A 76 10.29 -16.90 6.82
N PRO A 77 10.11 -18.12 6.27
CA PRO A 77 9.07 -18.39 5.29
C PRO A 77 7.63 -18.20 5.81
N VAL A 78 7.39 -18.28 7.13
CA VAL A 78 6.04 -18.10 7.70
C VAL A 78 5.71 -16.65 8.00
N GLY A 79 6.67 -15.74 7.84
CA GLY A 79 6.45 -14.30 7.98
C GLY A 79 5.39 -13.78 7.00
N THR A 80 4.56 -12.87 7.47
CA THR A 80 3.49 -12.28 6.68
C THR A 80 3.76 -10.80 6.43
N CYS A 81 3.80 -10.42 5.15
CA CYS A 81 3.96 -9.03 4.75
C CYS A 81 2.68 -8.24 5.03
N ALA A 82 2.81 -6.92 5.18
CA ALA A 82 1.70 -6.06 5.53
C ALA A 82 0.54 -6.08 4.53
N GLU A 83 0.84 -6.21 3.24
CA GLU A 83 -0.16 -6.29 2.18
C GLU A 83 -1.08 -7.49 2.39
N ARG A 84 -0.49 -8.65 2.73
CA ARG A 84 -1.23 -9.88 3.01
C ARG A 84 -2.03 -9.75 4.31
N VAL A 85 -1.50 -9.07 5.34
CA VAL A 85 -2.26 -8.82 6.59
C VAL A 85 -3.48 -7.94 6.32
N ALA A 86 -3.33 -6.84 5.61
CA ALA A 86 -4.43 -5.92 5.34
C ALA A 86 -5.49 -6.51 4.42
N LEU A 87 -5.08 -7.10 3.28
CA LEU A 87 -6.03 -7.73 2.36
C LEU A 87 -6.70 -8.94 3.03
N GLY A 88 -5.94 -9.76 3.77
CA GLY A 88 -6.51 -10.87 4.54
C GLY A 88 -7.57 -10.40 5.54
N THR A 89 -7.25 -9.38 6.34
CA THR A 89 -8.18 -8.79 7.32
C THR A 89 -9.43 -8.21 6.65
N ALA A 90 -9.27 -7.55 5.51
CA ALA A 90 -10.38 -7.00 4.74
C ALA A 90 -11.30 -8.11 4.23
N VAL A 91 -10.72 -9.16 3.63
CA VAL A 91 -11.44 -10.30 3.07
C VAL A 91 -12.21 -11.06 4.14
N THR A 92 -11.61 -11.31 5.31
CA THR A 92 -12.29 -11.95 6.44
C THR A 92 -13.37 -11.06 7.05
N SER A 93 -13.28 -9.74 6.88
CA SER A 93 -14.30 -8.77 7.28
C SER A 93 -15.40 -8.56 6.22
N GLY A 94 -15.43 -9.39 5.17
CA GLY A 94 -16.45 -9.36 4.13
C GLY A 94 -16.17 -8.39 2.98
N ILE A 95 -15.00 -7.73 2.96
CA ILE A 95 -14.66 -6.76 1.92
C ILE A 95 -13.79 -7.41 0.84
N ARG A 96 -14.26 -7.43 -0.41
CA ARG A 96 -13.60 -8.13 -1.53
C ARG A 96 -13.27 -7.25 -2.73
N THR A 97 -13.48 -5.94 -2.63
CA THR A 97 -13.24 -4.98 -3.73
C THR A 97 -12.35 -3.83 -3.29
N PHE A 98 -11.24 -3.63 -4.00
CA PHE A 98 -10.18 -2.69 -3.62
C PHE A 98 -9.97 -1.65 -4.72
N ARG A 99 -10.01 -0.36 -4.35
CA ARG A 99 -9.84 0.76 -5.30
C ARG A 99 -8.40 1.21 -5.44
N ALA A 100 -7.63 1.16 -4.36
CA ALA A 100 -6.23 1.56 -4.35
C ALA A 100 -5.52 0.89 -3.17
N ILE A 101 -4.24 0.62 -3.35
CA ILE A 101 -3.35 0.07 -2.32
C ILE A 101 -2.29 1.13 -2.02
N ALA A 102 -1.95 1.35 -0.75
CA ALA A 102 -0.90 2.27 -0.35
C ALA A 102 0.14 1.56 0.52
N VAL A 103 1.35 1.39 0.02
CA VAL A 103 2.49 0.82 0.74
C VAL A 103 3.31 1.95 1.36
N ALA A 104 3.63 1.90 2.65
CA ALA A 104 4.60 2.82 3.24
C ALA A 104 5.81 2.07 3.80
N THR A 105 7.01 2.59 3.54
CA THR A 105 8.28 2.01 4.01
C THR A 105 9.19 3.07 4.63
N ASP A 106 10.26 2.63 5.31
CA ASP A 106 11.26 3.52 5.93
C ASP A 106 12.54 3.68 5.09
N ILE A 107 12.51 3.26 3.83
CA ILE A 107 13.63 3.37 2.90
C ILE A 107 13.25 4.28 1.75
N SER A 108 14.25 4.87 1.09
CA SER A 108 14.12 5.60 -0.16
C SER A 108 15.12 5.01 -1.16
N PRO A 109 14.73 4.69 -2.41
CA PRO A 109 13.39 4.85 -2.97
C PRO A 109 12.33 3.94 -2.32
N PRO A 110 11.02 4.20 -2.52
CA PRO A 110 9.97 3.36 -1.95
C PRO A 110 10.11 1.90 -2.35
N ALA A 111 9.88 0.97 -1.40
CA ALA A 111 9.93 -0.45 -1.71
C ALA A 111 8.67 -0.92 -2.45
N SER A 112 8.87 -1.77 -3.46
CA SER A 112 7.75 -2.41 -4.16
C SER A 112 7.26 -3.68 -3.44
N PRO A 113 5.96 -4.04 -3.57
CA PRO A 113 5.44 -5.29 -3.05
C PRO A 113 6.24 -6.51 -3.56
N CYS A 114 6.51 -7.45 -2.66
CA CYS A 114 7.23 -8.68 -3.02
C CYS A 114 6.35 -9.59 -3.91
N GLY A 115 6.96 -10.58 -4.57
CA GLY A 115 6.24 -11.47 -5.50
C GLY A 115 5.01 -12.15 -4.89
N MET A 116 5.09 -12.60 -3.63
CA MET A 116 3.94 -13.18 -2.92
C MET A 116 2.80 -12.18 -2.71
N CYS A 117 3.13 -10.93 -2.37
CA CYS A 117 2.15 -9.87 -2.20
C CYS A 117 1.52 -9.47 -3.52
N ARG A 118 2.30 -9.35 -4.60
CA ARG A 118 1.78 -9.08 -5.95
C ARG A 118 0.77 -10.15 -6.37
N GLN A 119 1.09 -11.43 -6.16
CA GLN A 119 0.18 -12.53 -6.46
C GLN A 119 -1.09 -12.48 -5.60
N PHE A 120 -0.97 -12.20 -4.29
CA PHE A 120 -2.12 -12.08 -3.40
C PHE A 120 -3.02 -10.89 -3.77
N ILE A 121 -2.42 -9.74 -4.11
CA ILE A 121 -3.12 -8.53 -4.57
C ILE A 121 -3.92 -8.83 -5.84
N ARG A 122 -3.30 -9.52 -6.80
CA ARG A 122 -3.92 -9.86 -8.10
C ARG A 122 -5.20 -10.70 -7.96
N GLU A 123 -5.32 -11.49 -6.90
CA GLU A 123 -6.54 -12.27 -6.63
C GLU A 123 -7.75 -11.38 -6.32
N PHE A 124 -7.52 -10.25 -5.65
CA PHE A 124 -8.61 -9.40 -5.12
C PHE A 124 -8.73 -8.04 -5.80
N CYS A 125 -7.79 -7.69 -6.68
CA CYS A 125 -7.71 -6.39 -7.35
C CYS A 125 -7.77 -6.54 -8.87
N THR A 126 -8.24 -5.49 -9.54
CA THR A 126 -8.17 -5.44 -11.01
C THR A 126 -6.74 -5.13 -11.47
N MET A 127 -6.40 -5.49 -12.70
CA MET A 127 -5.09 -5.14 -13.30
C MET A 127 -4.83 -3.62 -13.35
N LYS A 128 -5.90 -2.81 -13.28
CA LYS A 128 -5.83 -1.34 -13.26
C LYS A 128 -5.77 -0.74 -11.86
N THR A 129 -5.91 -1.56 -10.81
CA THR A 129 -5.90 -1.05 -9.43
C THR A 129 -4.54 -0.41 -9.13
N PRO A 130 -4.49 0.88 -8.73
CA PRO A 130 -3.24 1.56 -8.39
C PRO A 130 -2.66 1.07 -7.06
N ILE A 131 -1.34 0.97 -7.03
CA ILE A 131 -0.48 0.73 -5.89
C ILE A 131 0.41 1.97 -5.74
N ILE A 132 0.20 2.71 -4.65
CA ILE A 132 0.96 3.90 -4.29
C ILE A 132 2.00 3.47 -3.26
N MET A 133 3.28 3.68 -3.54
CA MET A 133 4.38 3.28 -2.65
C MET A 133 5.07 4.53 -2.12
N PHE A 134 5.01 4.76 -0.81
CA PHE A 134 5.62 5.86 -0.10
C PHE A 134 6.95 5.45 0.54
N ASP A 135 7.94 6.33 0.43
CA ASP A 135 9.21 6.22 1.15
C ASP A 135 9.19 6.92 2.52
N LYS A 136 10.35 6.97 3.18
CA LYS A 136 10.54 7.63 4.48
C LYS A 136 10.30 9.15 4.45
N ASN A 137 10.42 9.79 3.29
CA ASN A 137 10.22 11.23 3.09
C ASN A 137 8.78 11.55 2.66
N SER A 138 7.93 10.52 2.50
CA SER A 138 6.60 10.59 1.87
C SER A 138 6.63 10.86 0.37
N ASP A 139 7.79 10.82 -0.28
CA ASP A 139 7.88 10.75 -1.74
C ASP A 139 7.36 9.39 -2.20
N TYR A 140 6.82 9.34 -3.41
CA TYR A 140 6.02 8.20 -3.82
C TYR A 140 6.19 7.80 -5.28
N VAL A 141 5.91 6.51 -5.52
CA VAL A 141 5.82 5.92 -6.85
C VAL A 141 4.44 5.33 -7.00
N VAL A 142 3.84 5.44 -8.19
CA VAL A 142 2.55 4.83 -8.50
C VAL A 142 2.72 3.83 -9.62
N MET A 143 2.19 2.64 -9.41
CA MET A 143 2.12 1.56 -10.41
C MET A 143 0.72 0.93 -10.37
N THR A 144 0.30 0.26 -11.43
CA THR A 144 -0.89 -0.61 -11.39
C THR A 144 -0.48 -2.05 -11.08
N VAL A 145 -1.45 -2.92 -10.77
CA VAL A 145 -1.22 -4.37 -10.57
C VAL A 145 -0.58 -5.04 -11.80
N ASP A 146 -0.77 -4.48 -12.99
CA ASP A 146 -0.20 -4.97 -14.25
C ASP A 146 1.30 -4.67 -14.42
N GLN A 147 1.84 -3.71 -13.68
CA GLN A 147 3.20 -3.19 -13.81
C GLN A 147 4.14 -3.77 -12.72
#